data_AF-A0A813Q431-F1
#
_entry.id   AF-A0A813Q431-F1
#
_cell.length_a   1.000
_cell.length_b   1.000
_cell.length_c   1.000
_cell.angle_alpha   90.00
_cell.angle_beta   90.00
_cell.angle_gamma   90.00
#
_symmetry.space_group_name_H-M   'P 1'
#
loop_
_entity.id
_entity.type
_entity.pdbx_description
1 polymer ?
#
loop_
_entity_poly.entity_id
_entity_poly.type
_entity_poly.pdbx_seq_one_letter_code
_entity_poly.pdbx_strand_id
1 'polypeptide(L)'
;MPATAITLQETNVSVATQTEHKWLNNKYPGYTLKSKAMVTDSGKYLDRFSILTKDGQQQNIYFDITQCYACSVSHLKDMFNKQQESDKTSQAE
;
A
#
# COMPACT_ATOMS: atom_id res chain seq x y z
N MET A 1 -16.69 5.91 2.13
CA MET A 1 -15.49 5.93 3.00
C MET A 1 -15.79 5.29 4.34
N PRO A 2 -14.99 4.30 4.79
CA PRO A 2 -14.97 3.99 6.21
C PRO A 2 -14.50 5.25 6.93
N ALA A 3 -15.21 5.68 7.98
CA ALA A 3 -14.96 6.93 8.68
C ALA A 3 -13.56 7.03 9.33
N THR A 4 -12.76 5.96 9.28
CA THR A 4 -11.54 5.77 10.09
C THR A 4 -10.40 5.10 9.32
N ALA A 5 -10.12 5.53 8.09
CA ALA A 5 -8.89 5.11 7.41
C ALA A 5 -7.66 5.78 8.05
N ILE A 6 -6.60 5.00 8.27
CA ILE A 6 -5.35 5.48 8.87
C ILE A 6 -4.46 6.00 7.75
N THR A 7 -4.12 7.29 7.79
CA THR A 7 -3.22 7.90 6.80
C THR A 7 -1.76 7.67 7.17
N LEU A 8 -0.99 7.13 6.24
CA LEU A 8 0.46 7.03 6.32
C LEU A 8 1.07 8.16 5.47
N GLN A 9 2.18 8.77 5.94
CA GLN A 9 2.88 9.84 5.22
C GLN A 9 4.00 9.31 4.31
N GLU A 10 4.22 7.99 4.32
CA GLU A 10 5.29 7.36 3.57
C GLU A 10 4.98 7.38 2.07
N THR A 11 5.97 7.71 1.24
CA THR A 11 5.83 7.65 -0.23
C THR A 11 6.46 6.38 -0.82
N ASN A 12 7.29 5.69 -0.03
CA ASN A 12 7.93 4.43 -0.40
C ASN A 12 7.08 3.23 0.04
N VAL A 13 6.75 2.34 -0.89
CA VAL A 13 5.88 1.17 -0.65
C VAL A 13 6.45 0.22 0.42
N SER A 14 7.77 0.00 0.43
CA SER A 14 8.42 -0.87 1.42
C SER A 14 8.34 -0.27 2.83
N VAL A 15 8.59 1.04 2.95
CA VAL A 15 8.49 1.75 4.23
C VAL A 15 7.03 1.80 4.70
N ALA A 16 6.09 2.11 3.80
CA ALA A 16 4.66 2.11 4.09
C ALA A 16 4.20 0.76 4.64
N THR A 17 4.56 -0.34 3.98
CA THR A 17 4.21 -1.71 4.43
C THR A 17 4.77 -2.00 5.83
N GLN A 18 6.02 -1.63 6.11
CA GLN A 18 6.60 -1.81 7.45
C GLN A 18 5.86 -0.98 8.50
N THR A 19 5.46 0.24 8.16
CA THR A 19 4.69 1.13 9.04
C THR A 19 3.29 0.57 9.32
N GLU A 20 2.60 -0.01 8.33
CA GLU A 20 1.32 -0.71 8.51
C GLU A 20 1.45 -1.84 9.55
N HIS A 21 2.45 -2.72 9.37
CA HIS A 21 2.67 -3.84 10.28
C HIS A 21 3.06 -3.39 11.70
N LYS A 22 3.91 -2.35 11.83
CA LYS A 22 4.24 -1.76 13.13
C LYS A 22 3.01 -1.19 13.82
N TRP A 23 2.16 -0.47 13.09
CA TRP A 23 0.93 0.09 13.64
C TRP A 23 0.00 -1.01 14.13
N LEU A 24 -0.21 -2.07 13.35
CA LEU A 24 -1.05 -3.21 13.73
C LEU A 24 -0.51 -3.94 14.96
N ASN A 25 0.80 -4.18 15.03
CA ASN A 25 1.43 -4.83 16.19
C ASN A 25 1.29 -3.99 17.47
N ASN A 26 1.40 -2.67 17.36
CA ASN A 26 1.25 -1.77 18.51
C ASN A 26 -0.21 -1.65 18.97
N LYS A 27 -1.16 -1.58 18.02
CA LYS A 27 -2.59 -1.40 18.30
C LYS A 27 -3.26 -2.70 18.75
N TYR A 28 -2.91 -3.82 18.13
CA TYR A 28 -3.55 -5.12 18.33
C TYR A 28 -2.51 -6.21 18.65
N PRO A 29 -1.74 -6.12 19.74
CA PRO A 29 -0.68 -7.08 20.03
C PRO A 29 -1.22 -8.53 20.07
N GLY A 30 -0.58 -9.41 19.30
CA GLY A 30 -1.00 -10.81 19.17
C GLY A 30 -2.19 -11.05 18.22
N TYR A 31 -2.53 -10.10 17.35
CA TYR A 31 -3.51 -10.33 16.30
C TYR A 31 -3.05 -11.41 15.31
N THR A 32 -4.02 -12.06 14.67
CA THR A 32 -3.80 -12.92 13.50
C THR A 32 -4.30 -12.20 12.26
N LEU A 33 -3.43 -12.03 11.26
CA LEU A 33 -3.84 -11.53 9.95
C LEU A 33 -4.67 -12.62 9.24
N LYS A 34 -5.90 -12.29 8.83
CA LYS A 34 -6.78 -13.19 8.07
C LYS A 34 -6.69 -12.94 6.58
N SER A 35 -6.70 -11.68 6.17
CA SER A 35 -6.53 -11.30 4.76
C SER A 35 -6.07 -9.85 4.62
N LYS A 36 -5.41 -9.57 3.50
CA LYS A 36 -5.09 -8.22 3.02
C LYS A 36 -5.70 -8.06 1.63
N ALA A 37 -6.31 -6.91 1.36
CA ALA A 37 -6.86 -6.58 0.04
C ALA A 37 -6.75 -5.09 -0.23
N MET A 38 -6.32 -4.72 -1.43
CA MET A 38 -6.43 -3.34 -1.90
C MET A 38 -7.88 -3.07 -2.32
N VAL A 39 -8.44 -1.97 -1.85
CA VAL A 39 -9.78 -1.52 -2.19
C VAL A 39 -9.72 -0.09 -2.69
N THR A 40 -10.54 0.22 -3.70
CA THR A 40 -10.72 1.58 -4.20
C THR A 40 -12.04 2.12 -3.71
N ASP A 41 -12.02 3.32 -3.13
CA ASP A 41 -13.22 4.00 -2.68
C ASP A 41 -13.09 5.50 -2.93
N SER A 42 -14.03 6.07 -3.70
CA SER A 42 -14.14 7.52 -3.92
C SER A 42 -12.83 8.16 -4.41
N GLY A 43 -12.08 7.48 -5.29
CA GLY A 43 -10.81 7.95 -5.85
C GLY A 43 -9.58 7.73 -4.97
N LYS A 44 -9.73 7.12 -3.80
CA LYS A 44 -8.62 6.72 -2.92
C LYS A 44 -8.26 5.25 -3.08
N TYR A 45 -7.00 4.94 -2.86
CA TYR A 45 -6.49 3.57 -2.76
C TYR A 45 -6.28 3.26 -1.29
N LEU A 46 -6.95 2.23 -0.80
CA LEU A 46 -6.86 1.79 0.58
C LEU A 46 -6.35 0.36 0.64
N ASP A 47 -5.48 0.08 1.61
CA ASP A 47 -5.15 -1.30 1.99
C ASP A 47 -6.04 -1.73 3.16
N ARG A 48 -6.90 -2.73 2.93
CA ARG A 48 -7.77 -3.33 3.94
C ARG A 48 -7.10 -4.57 4.53
N PHE A 49 -6.87 -4.53 5.83
CA PHE A 49 -6.43 -5.67 6.64
C PHE A 49 -7.62 -6.22 7.43
N SER A 50 -7.96 -7.47 7.20
CA SER A 50 -8.90 -8.20 8.05
C SER A 50 -8.09 -8.97 9.09
N ILE A 51 -8.27 -8.66 10.36
CA ILE A 51 -7.54 -9.28 11.47
C ILE A 51 -8.50 -9.97 12.44
N LEU A 52 -7.99 -10.98 13.14
CA LEU A 52 -8.61 -11.54 14.35
C LEU A 52 -7.77 -11.08 15.54
N THR A 53 -8.37 -10.32 16.44
CA THR A 53 -7.70 -9.83 17.66
C THR A 53 -7.55 -10.96 18.68
N LYS A 54 -6.69 -10.75 19.70
CA LYS A 54 -6.41 -11.75 20.73
C LYS A 54 -7.65 -12.15 21.55
N ASP A 55 -8.58 -11.23 21.71
CA ASP A 55 -9.89 -11.44 22.34
C ASP A 55 -10.92 -12.10 21.41
N GLY A 56 -10.52 -12.50 20.20
CA GLY A 56 -11.36 -13.24 19.26
C GLY A 56 -12.29 -12.37 18.41
N GLN A 57 -12.12 -11.05 18.40
CA GLN A 57 -12.93 -10.15 17.58
C GLN A 57 -12.34 -10.00 16.18
N GLN A 58 -13.21 -10.00 15.16
CA GLN A 58 -12.79 -9.70 13.80
C GLN A 58 -12.86 -8.20 13.55
N GLN A 59 -11.78 -7.63 13.02
CA GLN A 59 -11.66 -6.20 12.75
C GLN A 59 -11.18 -5.97 11.31
N ASN A 60 -11.73 -4.96 10.65
CA ASN A 60 -11.27 -4.49 9.34
C ASN A 60 -10.58 -3.14 9.51
N ILE A 61 -9.28 -3.12 9.28
CA ILE A 61 -8.44 -1.94 9.37
C ILE A 61 -8.12 -1.44 7.97
N TYR A 62 -8.23 -0.14 7.75
CA TYR A 62 -8.01 0.48 6.44
C TYR A 62 -6.85 1.46 6.54
N PHE A 63 -5.86 1.34 5.66
CA PHE A 63 -4.77 2.31 5.51
C PHE A 63 -4.95 3.08 4.21
N ASP A 64 -4.86 4.41 4.27
CA ASP A 64 -4.87 5.25 3.07
C ASP A 64 -3.48 5.23 2.44
N ILE A 65 -3.36 4.49 1.34
CA ILE A 65 -2.11 4.30 0.59
C ILE A 65 -2.11 5.13 -0.70
N THR A 66 -3.05 6.07 -0.86
CA THR A 66 -3.23 6.85 -2.09
C THR A 66 -1.93 7.56 -2.51
N GLN A 67 -1.18 8.10 -1.54
CA GLN A 67 0.11 8.75 -1.81
C GLN A 67 1.19 7.75 -2.25
N CYS A 68 1.29 6.59 -1.60
CA CYS A 68 2.25 5.54 -1.98
C CYS A 68 1.95 5.00 -3.39
N TYR A 69 0.67 4.74 -3.67
CA TYR A 69 0.24 4.16 -4.94
C TYR A 69 0.46 5.12 -6.11
N ALA A 70 0.16 6.42 -5.92
CA ALA A 70 0.45 7.42 -6.93
C ALA A 70 1.97 7.53 -7.23
N CYS A 71 2.81 7.40 -6.21
CA CYS A 71 4.27 7.44 -6.37
C CYS A 71 4.80 6.19 -7.10
N SER A 72 4.32 4.99 -6.74
CA SER A 72 4.79 3.74 -7.34
C SER A 72 4.42 3.61 -8.81
N VAL A 73 3.22 4.05 -9.20
CA VAL A 73 2.78 4.04 -10.61
C VAL A 73 3.58 5.04 -11.45
N SER A 74 3.94 6.19 -10.88
CA SER A 74 4.79 7.17 -11.56
C SER A 74 6.20 6.64 -11.78
N HIS A 75 6.78 6.00 -10.75
CA HIS A 75 8.11 5.40 -10.83
C HIS A 75 8.18 4.26 -11.86
N LEU A 76 7.15 3.41 -11.94
CA LEU A 76 7.08 2.35 -12.95
C LEU A 76 6.97 2.93 -14.37
N LYS A 77 6.16 3.97 -14.59
CA LYS A 77 6.08 4.65 -15.89
C LYS A 77 7.43 5.22 -16.33
N ASP A 78 8.17 5.84 -15.41
CA ASP A 78 9.50 6.38 -15.70
C ASP A 78 10.51 5.28 -16.07
N MET A 79 10.46 4.13 -15.41
CA MET A 79 11.30 2.98 -15.75
C MET A 79 10.95 2.38 -17.12
N PHE A 80 9.67 2.23 -17.43
CA PHE A 80 9.23 1.74 -18.74
C PHE A 80 9.59 2.71 -19.89
N ASN A 81 9.50 4.02 -19.67
CA ASN A 81 9.89 5.00 -20.68
C ASN A 81 11.40 5.03 -20.92
N LYS A 82 12.22 4.96 -19.86
CA LYS A 82 13.69 4.90 -20.01
C LYS A 82 14.15 3.67 -20.79
N GLN A 83 13.48 2.54 -20.60
CA GLN A 83 13.81 1.31 -21.32
C GLN A 83 13.52 1.42 -22.83
N GLN A 84 12.42 2.09 -23.22
CA GLN A 84 12.12 2.34 -24.64
C GLN A 84 13.11 3.32 -25.32
N GLU A 85 13.68 4.28 -24.58
CA GLU A 85 14.70 5.18 -25.11
C GLU A 85 16.06 4.46 -25.28
N SER A 86 16.43 3.57 -24.36
CA SER A 86 17.64 2.75 -24.50
C SER A 86 17.55 1.74 -25.65
N ASP A 87 16.37 1.15 -25.89
CA ASP A 87 16.16 0.19 -26.97
C ASP A 87 16.17 0.86 -28.36
N LYS A 88 15.71 2.12 -28.48
CA LYS A 88 15.78 2.88 -29.74
C LYS A 88 17.19 3.34 -30.10
N THR A 89 18.08 3.49 -29.11
CA THR A 89 19.45 3.97 -29.34
C THR A 89 20.39 2.84 -29.78
N SER A 90 20.04 1.56 -29.54
CA SER A 90 20.84 0.40 -29.99
C SER A 90 20.50 -0.12 -31.39
N GLN A 91 19.55 0.49 -32.11
CA GLN A 91 19.19 0.12 -33.49
C GLN A 91 19.61 1.18 -34.53
N ALA A 92 20.40 2.18 -34.13
CA ALA A 92 20.83 3.29 -34.98
C ALA A 92 22.31 3.23 -35.39
N GLU A 93 22.97 2.08 -35.25
CA GLU A 93 24.34 1.82 -35.76
C GLU A 93 24.34 0.75 -36.84
#